data_AF-A0A1E3ATI1-F1
#
_entry.id   AF-A0A1E3ATI1-F1
#
_cell.length_a   1.000
_cell.length_b   1.000
_cell.length_c   1.000
_cell.angle_alpha   90.00
_cell.angle_beta   90.00
_cell.angle_gamma   90.00
#
_symmetry.space_group_name_H-M   'P 1'
#
loop_
_entity.id
_entity.type
_entity.pdbx_description
1 polymer ?
#
loop_
_entity_poly.entity_id
_entity_poly.type
_entity_poly.pdbx_seq_one_letter_code
_entity_poly.pdbx_strand_id
1 'polypeptide(L)' 'MCLAFEQIEKMAEERGRVIGEKQGELRGERRGEKRGKIRGENQFAALTEKLLTSSRTEDLLRATKDREYRKKLYKEYGLL' A
#
# COMPACT_ATOMS: atom_id res chain seq x y z
N MET A 1 -39.21 1.98 29.54
CA MET A 1 -38.04 2.89 29.59
C MET A 1 -38.45 4.24 29.00
N CYS A 2 -37.76 5.32 29.35
CA CYS A 2 -38.09 6.66 28.84
C CYS A 2 -37.51 6.84 27.43
N LEU A 3 -38.28 7.41 26.50
CA LEU A 3 -37.88 7.69 25.11
C LEU A 3 -36.54 8.44 25.00
N ALA A 4 -36.23 9.31 25.97
CA ALA A 4 -34.97 10.03 26.01
C ALA A 4 -33.75 9.11 26.17
N PHE A 5 -33.88 8.02 26.93
CA PHE A 5 -32.79 7.06 27.15
C PHE A 5 -32.50 6.25 25.88
N GLU A 6 -33.55 5.74 25.23
CA GLU A 6 -33.44 4.99 23.97
C GLU A 6 -32.84 5.85 22.84
N GLN A 7 -33.14 7.15 22.84
CA GLN A 7 -32.60 8.07 21.84
C GLN A 7 -31.12 8.39 22.08
N ILE A 8 -30.70 8.49 23.35
CA ILE A 8 -29.28 8.63 23.72
C ILE A 8 -28.48 7.40 23.30
N GLU A 9 -29.01 6.19 23.54
CA GLU A 9 -28.37 4.94 23.15
C GLU A 9 -28.18 4.85 21.63
N LYS A 10 -29.23 5.10 20.84
CA LYS A 10 -29.13 5.14 19.37
C LYS A 10 -28.09 6.14 18.88
N MET A 11 -28.08 7.35 19.46
CA MET A 11 -27.07 8.37 19.12
C MET A 11 -25.65 7.95 19.52
N ALA A 12 -25.48 7.18 20.60
CA ALA A 12 -24.19 6.67 21.03
C ALA A 12 -23.69 5.56 20.09
N GLU A 13 -24.57 4.63 19.69
CA GLU A 13 -24.27 3.58 18.72
C GLU A 13 -23.87 4.15 17.36
N GLU A 14 -24.65 5.11 16.85
CA GLU A 14 -24.37 5.73 15.56
C GLU A 14 -23.04 6.50 15.57
N ARG A 15 -22.77 7.24 16.65
CA ARG A 15 -21.45 7.88 16.84
C ARG A 15 -20.32 6.86 16.92
N GLY A 16 -20.52 5.77 17.66
CA GLY A 16 -19.55 4.68 17.77
C GLY A 16 -19.24 4.05 16.41
N ARG A 17 -20.27 3.84 15.58
CA ARG A 17 -20.13 3.31 14.23
C ARG A 17 -19.33 4.26 13.33
N VAL A 18 -19.71 5.54 13.27
CA VAL A 18 -19.01 6.54 12.44
C VAL A 18 -17.55 6.70 12.85
N ILE A 19 -17.26 6.72 14.16
CA ILE A 19 -15.88 6.77 14.67
C ILE A 19 -15.13 5.49 14.28
N GLY A 20 -15.76 4.32 14.45
CA GLY A 20 -15.18 3.03 14.13
C GLY A 20 -14.81 2.90 12.65
N GLU A 21 -15.72 3.28 11.75
CA GLU A 21 -15.51 3.31 10.30
C GLU A 21 -14.33 4.22 9.94
N LYS A 22 -14.35 5.48 10.39
CA LYS A 22 -13.29 6.46 10.11
C LYS A 22 -11.92 6.01 10.64
N GLN A 23 -11.86 5.42 11.83
CA GLN A 23 -10.63 4.86 12.37
C GLN A 23 -10.18 3.60 11.63
N GLY A 24 -11.12 2.81 11.12
CA GLY A 24 -10.84 1.65 10.28
C GLY A 24 -10.15 2.05 8.98
N GLU A 25 -10.71 3.02 8.28
CA GLU A 25 -10.16 3.57 7.03
C GLU A 25 -8.76 4.15 7.23
N LEU A 26 -8.59 5.05 8.21
CA LEU A 26 -7.29 5.64 8.54
C LEU A 26 -6.22 4.59 8.86
N ARG A 27 -6.58 3.53 9.59
CA ARG A 27 -5.66 2.43 9.90
C ARG A 27 -5.36 1.59 8.65
N GLY A 28 -6.36 1.33 7.82
CA GLY A 28 -6.23 0.61 6.57
C GLY A 28 -5.27 1.30 5.61
N GLU A 29 -5.48 2.60 5.38
CA GLU A 29 -4.65 3.42 4.50
C GLU A 29 -3.19 3.46 4.98
N ARG A 30 -2.95 3.79 6.26
CA ARG A 30 -1.59 3.80 6.84
C ARG A 30 -0.88 2.45 6.69
N ARG A 31 -1.59 1.35 6.93
CA ARG A 31 -1.03 0.00 6.78
C ARG A 31 -0.74 -0.32 5.31
N GLY A 32 -1.64 0.05 4.41
CA GLY A 32 -1.50 -0.13 2.97
C GLY A 32 -0.30 0.62 2.43
N GLU A 33 -0.15 1.89 2.78
CA GLU A 33 0.97 2.74 2.38
C GLU A 33 2.31 2.18 2.89
N LYS A 34 2.40 1.83 4.18
CA LYS A 34 3.61 1.24 4.76
C LYS A 34 4.00 -0.06 4.05
N ARG A 35 3.03 -0.96 3.80
CA ARG A 35 3.27 -2.21 3.07
C ARG A 35 3.68 -1.95 1.61
N GLY A 36 3.06 -0.97 0.96
CA GLY A 36 3.36 -0.57 -0.40
C GLY A 36 4.79 -0.06 -0.56
N LYS A 37 5.24 0.82 0.35
CA LYS A 37 6.62 1.34 0.36
C LYS A 37 7.64 0.21 0.54
N ILE A 38 7.47 -0.63 1.56
CA ILE A 38 8.38 -1.76 1.82
C ILE A 38 8.43 -2.72 0.63
N ARG A 39 7.28 -3.09 0.06
CA ARG A 39 7.22 -3.97 -1.11
C ARG A 39 7.92 -3.35 -2.32
N GLY A 40 7.67 -2.06 -2.58
CA GLY A 40 8.28 -1.34 -3.70
C GLY A 40 9.80 -1.24 -3.58
N GLU A 41 10.30 -0.93 -2.37
CA GLU A 41 11.74 -0.89 -2.08
C GLU A 41 12.38 -2.27 -2.26
N ASN A 42 11.81 -3.32 -1.69
CA ASN A 42 12.31 -4.69 -1.83
C ASN A 42 12.32 -5.16 -3.29
N GLN A 43 11.26 -4.87 -4.05
CA GLN A 43 11.19 -5.20 -5.48
C GLN A 43 12.27 -4.46 -6.28
N PHE A 44 12.46 -3.16 -6.00
CA PHE A 44 13.47 -2.37 -6.69
C PHE A 44 14.89 -2.80 -6.34
N ALA A 45 15.16 -3.13 -5.07
CA ALA A 45 16.45 -3.65 -4.64
C ALA A 45 16.78 -4.99 -5.33
N ALA A 46 15.83 -5.93 -5.35
CA ALA A 46 16.01 -7.22 -6.02
C ALA A 46 16.19 -7.08 -7.54
N LEU A 47 15.47 -6.14 -8.17
CA LEU A 47 15.66 -5.83 -9.59
C LEU A 47 17.06 -5.25 -9.86
N THR A 48 17.51 -4.35 -8.99
CA THR A 48 18.82 -3.72 -9.09
C THR A 48 19.93 -4.75 -8.99
N GLU A 49 19.86 -5.65 -8.00
CA GLU A 49 20.81 -6.76 -7.85
C GLU A 49 20.88 -7.61 -9.12
N LYS A 50 19.73 -8.11 -9.61
CA LYS A 50 19.68 -8.96 -10.81
C LYS A 50 20.24 -8.27 -12.06
N LEU A 51 19.90 -6.99 -12.28
CA LEU A 51 20.37 -6.23 -13.43
C LEU A 51 21.87 -5.98 -13.36
N LEU A 52 22.40 -5.60 -12.18
CA LEU A 52 23.84 -5.39 -11.98
C LEU A 52 24.63 -6.69 -12.19
N THR A 53 24.16 -7.81 -11.66
CA THR A 53 24.79 -9.13 -11.88
C THR A 53 24.81 -9.51 -13.36
N SER A 54 23.78 -9.14 -14.12
CA SER A 54 23.72 -9.36 -15.57
C SER A 54 24.40 -8.27 -16.43
N SER A 55 25.09 -7.30 -15.79
CA SER A 55 25.71 -6.14 -16.46
C SER A 55 24.76 -5.28 -17.31
N ARG A 56 23.45 -5.34 -17.04
CA ARG A 56 22.40 -4.59 -17.75
C ARG A 56 22.18 -3.20 -17.13
N THR A 57 23.24 -2.40 -17.06
CA THR A 57 23.23 -1.08 -16.41
C THR A 57 22.38 -0.05 -17.17
N GLU A 58 22.31 -0.14 -18.50
CA GLU A 58 21.43 0.70 -19.32
C GLU A 58 19.94 0.44 -19.05
N ASP A 59 19.58 -0.84 -18.90
CA ASP A 59 18.21 -1.23 -18.55
C ASP A 59 17.84 -0.77 -17.15
N LEU A 60 18.78 -0.84 -16.20
CA LEU A 60 18.60 -0.30 -14.86
C LEU A 60 18.36 1.21 -14.91
N LEU A 61 19.19 1.96 -15.65
CA LEU A 61 19.04 3.40 -15.83
C LEU A 61 17.67 3.74 -16.44
N ARG A 62 17.25 3.01 -17.48
CA ARG A 62 15.92 3.17 -18.08
C ARG A 62 14.81 2.87 -17.07
N ALA A 63 14.93 1.80 -16.29
CA ALA A 63 13.95 1.41 -15.27
C ALA A 63 13.78 2.45 -14.14
N THR A 64 14.76 3.33 -13.91
CA THR A 64 14.61 4.44 -12.94
C THR A 64 13.61 5.48 -13.41
N LYS A 65 13.54 5.75 -14.72
CA LYS A 65 12.71 6.80 -15.34
C LYS A 65 11.42 6.26 -15.94
N ASP A 66 11.47 5.05 -16.50
CA ASP A 66 10.36 4.41 -17.21
C ASP A 66 9.70 3.34 -16.33
N ARG A 67 8.54 3.70 -15.78
CA ARG A 67 7.76 2.82 -14.90
C ARG A 67 7.20 1.61 -15.63
N GLU A 68 6.80 1.74 -16.89
CA GLU A 68 6.25 0.62 -17.66
C GLU A 68 7.36 -0.37 -18.01
N TYR A 69 8.52 0.13 -18.40
CA TYR A 69 9.70 -0.69 -18.62
C TYR A 69 10.14 -1.41 -17.35
N ARG A 70 10.19 -0.70 -16.21
CA ARG A 70 10.46 -1.31 -14.91
C ARG A 70 9.46 -2.43 -14.58
N LYS A 71 8.17 -2.27 -14.91
CA LYS A 71 7.15 -3.29 -14.73
C LYS A 71 7.37 -4.52 -15.62
N LYS A 72 7.86 -4.34 -16.85
CA LYS A 72 8.25 -5.45 -17.73
C LYS A 72 9.41 -6.24 -17.13
N LEU A 73 10.45 -5.54 -16.65
CA LEU A 73 11.60 -6.18 -16.01
C LEU A 73 11.21 -6.93 -14.71
N TYR A 74 10.30 -6.37 -13.91
CA TYR A 74 9.79 -7.11 -12.75
C TYR A 74 9.13 -8.44 -13.13
N LYS A 75 8.39 -8.49 -14.24
CA LYS A 75 7.82 -9.75 -14.74
C LYS A 75 8.89 -10.70 -15.27
N GLU A 76 9.86 -10.18 -16.03
CA GLU A 76 10.97 -10.95 -16.58
C GLU A 76 11.76 -11.68 -15.49
N TYR A 77 11.99 -11.01 -14.36
CA TYR A 77 12.74 -11.56 -13.23
C TYR A 77 11.87 -12.21 -12.14
N GLY A 78 10.56 -12.35 -12.36
CA GLY A 78 9.64 -12.98 -11.40
C GLY A 78 9.49 -12.24 -10.07
N LEU A 79 9.58 -10.91 -10.07
CA LEU A 79 9.50 -10.04 -8.90
C LEU A 79 8.07 -9.47 -8.66
N LEU A 80 7.12 -9.85 -9.52
CA LEU A 80 5.71 -9.45 -9.48
C LEU A 80 4.80 -10.67 -9.29
#